data_AF-A0A1H5TCP7-F1
#
_entry.id   AF-A0A1H5TCP7-F1
#
_cell.length_a   1.000
_cell.length_b   1.000
_cell.length_c   1.000
_cell.angle_alpha   90.00
_cell.angle_beta   90.00
_cell.angle_gamma   90.00
#
_symmetry.space_group_name_H-M   'P 1'
#
loop_
_entity.id
_entity.type
_entity.pdbx_description
1 polymer ?
#
loop_
_entity_poly.entity_id
_entity_poly.type
_entity_poly.pdbx_seq_one_letter_code
_entity_poly.pdbx_strand_id
1 'polypeptide(L)'
;MDPERAAGFWELLHEQARDPALLEATVRAARSRSPLVAELPEEETRRHTRALVEGAIDALAKGGEPGEEALRAAERLGSDRARQGVPVAALLDGFQAGRSHLVRALIDEGLTRGIPAEVLLKGVTRIDAITTALVHRMVHAHRVTELELARTTREGHVQMLRQLLHGEPVAVPAPLDPSVPYHCVVSDISDPALAQRLEPVLCGPAKAGLSGLVDGRLAALVPRLPGPSALPAGTPLLVASPAARPADVAELYQLALRALRAALPHGLDGLHHLTGLALMAATAAEPVLGRLLAGDLLAGLVPGDPFHRELAETALAYLDHGGRIEPTAAAVHVHPNTVKYRLRRLQDLTGRPLVAEGGNAVSHSAHWWWALHAWLR
;
A
#
# COMPACT_ATOMS: atom_id res chain seq x y z
N MET A 1 0.87 23.36 -53.46
CA MET A 1 0.79 24.72 -52.90
C MET A 1 1.53 25.60 -53.88
N ASP A 2 0.95 26.72 -54.30
CA ASP A 2 1.63 27.67 -55.18
C ASP A 2 2.94 28.13 -54.48
N PRO A 3 4.14 27.96 -55.07
CA PRO A 3 5.42 28.13 -54.38
C PRO A 3 5.61 29.52 -53.76
N GLU A 4 5.16 30.57 -54.44
CA GLU A 4 5.28 31.97 -53.98
C GLU A 4 4.35 32.27 -52.79
N ARG A 5 3.12 31.74 -52.80
CA ARG A 5 2.16 31.92 -51.70
C ARG A 5 2.54 31.13 -50.44
N ALA A 6 3.26 30.03 -50.61
CA ALA A 6 3.85 29.28 -49.51
C ALA A 6 4.99 30.06 -48.84
N ALA A 7 5.81 30.77 -49.62
CA ALA A 7 6.97 31.51 -49.13
C ALA A 7 6.59 32.58 -48.09
N GLY A 8 5.53 33.36 -48.34
CA GLY A 8 5.06 34.38 -47.39
C GLY A 8 4.56 33.82 -46.05
N PHE A 9 3.99 32.61 -46.03
CA PHE A 9 3.61 31.94 -44.78
C PHE A 9 4.85 31.39 -44.04
N TRP A 10 5.87 30.92 -44.77
CA TRP A 10 7.12 30.48 -44.16
C TRP A 10 7.93 31.63 -43.56
N GLU A 11 8.01 32.76 -44.25
CA GLU A 11 8.66 33.97 -43.73
C GLU A 11 7.95 34.47 -42.47
N LEU A 12 6.61 34.50 -42.48
CA LEU A 12 5.81 34.82 -41.30
C LEU A 12 6.14 33.90 -40.12
N LEU A 13 6.16 32.58 -40.34
CA LEU A 13 6.48 31.61 -39.28
C LEU A 13 7.89 31.82 -38.73
N HIS A 14 8.88 32.08 -39.59
CA HIS A 14 10.27 32.29 -39.19
C HIS A 14 10.48 33.59 -38.41
N GLU A 15 9.76 34.67 -38.76
CA GLU A 15 9.80 35.94 -38.04
C GLU A 15 9.13 35.83 -36.68
N GLN A 16 7.92 35.25 -36.63
CA GLN A 16 7.18 35.05 -35.38
C GLN A 16 7.90 34.09 -34.42
N ALA A 17 8.66 33.12 -34.94
CA ALA A 17 9.55 32.26 -34.14
C ALA A 17 10.55 33.04 -33.30
N ARG A 18 11.04 34.16 -33.85
CA ARG A 18 12.12 34.97 -33.30
C ARG A 18 11.62 36.18 -32.54
N ASP A 19 10.31 36.44 -32.54
CA ASP A 19 9.71 37.52 -31.79
C ASP A 19 9.67 37.19 -30.28
N PRO A 20 10.49 37.87 -29.45
CA PRO A 20 10.46 37.66 -28.01
C PRO A 20 9.12 38.06 -27.40
N ALA A 21 8.42 39.06 -27.97
CA ALA A 21 7.15 39.54 -27.45
C ALA A 21 6.04 38.49 -27.60
N LEU A 22 5.97 37.80 -28.75
CA LEU A 22 5.05 36.68 -28.96
C LEU A 22 5.31 35.54 -27.96
N LEU A 23 6.57 35.19 -27.72
CA LEU A 23 6.92 34.14 -26.77
C LEU A 23 6.47 34.52 -25.35
N GLU A 24 6.76 35.73 -24.89
CA GLU A 24 6.33 36.22 -23.57
C GLU A 24 4.80 36.26 -23.44
N ALA A 25 4.09 36.69 -24.49
CA ALA A 25 2.63 36.71 -24.50
C ALA A 25 2.04 35.28 -24.46
N THR A 26 2.69 34.32 -25.13
CA THR A 26 2.32 32.89 -25.10
C THR A 26 2.54 32.29 -23.71
N VAL A 27 3.66 32.58 -23.06
CA VAL A 27 3.96 32.17 -21.68
C VAL A 27 2.91 32.73 -20.71
N ARG A 28 2.57 34.01 -20.85
CA ARG A 28 1.52 34.66 -20.05
C ARG A 28 0.15 34.01 -20.28
N ALA A 29 -0.21 33.71 -21.52
CA ALA A 29 -1.46 33.04 -21.85
C ALA A 29 -1.54 31.66 -21.20
N ALA A 30 -0.46 30.87 -21.27
CA ALA A 30 -0.38 29.55 -20.65
C ALA A 30 -0.56 29.62 -19.12
N ARG A 31 0.12 30.55 -18.45
CA ARG A 31 0.03 30.75 -17.00
C ARG A 31 -1.35 31.27 -16.58
N SER A 32 -2.00 32.10 -17.39
CA SER A 32 -3.31 32.68 -17.05
C SER A 32 -4.45 31.67 -16.91
N ARG A 33 -4.34 30.52 -17.59
CA ARG A 33 -5.38 29.47 -17.61
C ARG A 33 -5.11 28.32 -16.66
N SER A 34 -3.93 28.27 -16.05
CA SER A 34 -3.55 27.19 -15.13
C SER A 34 -2.88 27.79 -13.89
N PRO A 35 -3.62 27.94 -12.78
CA PRO A 35 -3.07 28.49 -11.53
C PRO A 35 -1.83 27.74 -11.05
N LEU A 36 -1.84 26.41 -11.15
CA LEU A 36 -0.71 25.56 -10.77
C LEU A 36 0.53 25.79 -11.65
N VAL A 37 0.35 26.11 -12.94
CA VAL A 37 1.47 26.50 -13.82
C VAL A 37 1.92 27.94 -13.53
N ALA A 38 1.03 28.82 -13.09
CA ALA A 38 1.36 30.18 -12.69
C ALA A 38 2.20 30.24 -11.39
N GLU A 39 2.04 29.27 -10.49
CA GLU A 39 2.85 29.16 -9.27
C GLU A 39 4.30 28.76 -9.54
N LEU A 40 4.58 28.10 -10.68
CA LEU A 40 5.94 27.73 -11.06
C LEU A 40 6.79 28.94 -11.45
N PRO A 41 8.12 28.85 -11.36
CA PRO A 41 9.02 29.88 -11.89
C PRO A 41 8.73 30.18 -13.36
N GLU A 42 8.57 31.46 -13.68
CA GLU A 42 8.18 31.88 -15.04
C GLU A 42 9.21 31.46 -16.09
N GLU A 43 10.50 31.54 -15.76
CA GLU A 43 11.61 31.11 -16.63
C GLU A 43 11.49 29.64 -17.06
N GLU A 44 10.96 28.80 -16.19
CA GLU A 44 10.75 27.41 -16.50
C GLU A 44 9.66 27.24 -17.57
N THR A 45 8.54 27.94 -17.42
CA THR A 45 7.45 27.94 -18.42
C THR A 45 7.94 28.51 -19.75
N ARG A 46 8.76 29.56 -19.71
CA ARG A 46 9.41 30.17 -20.88
C ARG A 46 10.29 29.17 -21.62
N ARG A 47 11.17 28.46 -20.92
CA ARG A 47 12.07 27.45 -21.49
C ARG A 47 11.30 26.33 -22.20
N HIS A 48 10.24 25.79 -21.58
CA HIS A 48 9.43 24.74 -22.20
C HIS A 48 8.62 25.26 -23.39
N THR A 49 8.04 26.45 -23.29
CA THR A 49 7.29 27.08 -24.39
C THR A 49 8.20 27.31 -25.59
N ARG A 50 9.39 27.87 -25.38
CA ARG A 50 10.39 28.10 -26.44
C ARG A 50 10.73 26.80 -27.18
N ALA A 51 11.08 25.74 -26.45
CA ALA A 51 11.47 24.47 -27.06
C ALA A 51 10.33 23.82 -27.88
N LEU A 52 9.08 23.97 -27.45
CA LEU A 52 7.93 23.46 -28.19
C LEU A 52 7.61 24.29 -29.42
N VAL A 53 7.73 25.61 -29.34
CA VAL A 53 7.53 26.51 -30.49
C VAL A 53 8.60 26.28 -31.54
N GLU A 54 9.88 26.24 -31.15
CA GLU A 54 10.99 25.92 -32.05
C GLU A 54 10.78 24.55 -32.72
N GLY A 55 10.44 23.52 -31.93
CA GLY A 55 10.16 22.19 -32.45
C GLY A 55 8.95 22.13 -33.41
N ALA A 56 7.89 22.90 -33.14
CA ALA A 56 6.72 22.95 -34.02
C ALA A 56 7.02 23.66 -35.34
N ILE A 57 7.86 24.69 -35.33
CA ILE A 57 8.27 25.43 -36.53
C ILE A 57 9.16 24.57 -37.40
N ASP A 58 10.11 23.85 -36.78
CA ASP A 58 10.94 22.86 -37.46
C ASP A 58 10.11 21.76 -38.12
N ALA A 59 9.10 21.25 -37.41
CA ALA A 59 8.17 20.25 -37.90
C ALA A 59 7.38 20.74 -39.11
N LEU A 60 6.87 21.98 -39.05
CA LEU A 60 6.20 22.61 -40.18
C LEU A 60 7.14 22.66 -41.38
N ALA A 61 8.37 23.16 -41.22
CA ALA A 61 9.34 23.32 -42.30
C ALA A 61 9.70 21.99 -42.99
N LYS A 62 9.70 20.88 -42.23
CA LYS A 62 10.12 19.54 -42.69
C LYS A 62 8.98 18.64 -43.18
N GLY A 63 7.76 19.16 -43.33
CA GLY A 63 6.64 18.40 -43.93
C GLY A 63 5.47 18.09 -42.99
N GLY A 64 5.50 18.60 -41.75
CA GLY A 64 4.35 18.59 -40.84
C GLY A 64 4.38 17.52 -39.74
N GLU A 65 5.42 16.68 -39.69
CA GLU A 65 5.61 15.74 -38.58
C GLU A 65 6.63 16.28 -37.57
N PRO A 66 6.34 16.22 -36.25
CA PRO A 66 7.31 16.63 -35.23
C PRO A 66 8.52 15.71 -35.23
N GLY A 67 9.69 16.30 -35.41
CA GLY A 67 10.96 15.59 -35.28
C GLY A 67 11.24 15.15 -33.84
N GLU A 68 12.26 14.30 -33.69
CA GLU A 68 12.70 13.74 -32.40
C GLU A 68 12.96 14.78 -31.32
N GLU A 69 13.48 15.96 -31.66
CA GLU A 69 13.74 17.02 -30.68
C GLU A 69 12.45 17.64 -30.13
N ALA A 70 11.44 17.85 -30.99
CA ALA A 70 10.14 18.36 -30.59
C ALA A 70 9.40 17.35 -29.69
N LEU A 71 9.46 16.06 -30.04
CA LEU A 71 8.93 14.98 -29.22
C LEU A 71 9.63 14.88 -27.86
N ARG A 72 10.97 15.00 -27.83
CA ARG A 72 11.75 15.05 -26.58
C ARG A 72 11.41 16.28 -25.74
N ALA A 73 11.12 17.43 -26.34
CA ALA A 73 10.69 18.63 -25.62
C ALA A 73 9.30 18.43 -24.96
N ALA A 74 8.36 17.81 -25.67
CA ALA A 74 7.05 17.45 -25.14
C ALA A 74 7.14 16.43 -24.01
N GLU A 75 8.00 15.41 -24.16
CA GLU A 75 8.29 14.42 -23.11
C GLU A 75 8.86 15.09 -21.85
N ARG A 76 9.86 15.96 -21.99
CA ARG A 76 10.42 16.71 -20.84
C ARG A 76 9.36 17.54 -20.12
N LEU A 77 8.54 18.29 -20.86
CA LEU A 77 7.46 19.07 -20.25
C LEU A 77 6.50 18.18 -19.46
N GLY A 78 6.07 17.05 -20.03
CA GLY A 78 5.18 16.09 -19.36
C GLY A 78 5.78 15.54 -18.07
N SER A 79 7.02 15.06 -18.13
CA SER A 79 7.73 14.49 -16.97
C SER A 79 8.02 15.53 -15.88
N ASP A 80 8.46 16.73 -16.24
CA ASP A 80 8.77 17.78 -15.26
C ASP A 80 7.50 18.24 -14.52
N ARG A 81 6.37 18.36 -15.23
CA ARG A 81 5.07 18.68 -14.62
C ARG A 81 4.58 17.59 -13.67
N ALA A 82 4.81 16.32 -13.99
CA ALA A 82 4.52 15.23 -13.06
C ALA A 82 5.39 15.30 -11.80
N ARG A 83 6.70 15.56 -11.93
CA ARG A 83 7.64 15.72 -10.79
C ARG A 83 7.29 16.92 -9.90
N GLN A 84 6.68 17.95 -10.48
CA GLN A 84 6.24 19.15 -9.76
C GLN A 84 4.84 19.01 -9.16
N GLY A 85 4.17 17.87 -9.35
CA GLY A 85 2.82 17.64 -8.83
C GLY A 85 1.72 18.40 -9.59
N VAL A 86 2.00 18.89 -10.81
CA VAL A 86 0.97 19.53 -11.66
C VAL A 86 0.14 18.43 -12.34
N PRO A 87 -1.20 18.37 -12.12
CA PRO A 87 -2.05 17.39 -12.76
C PRO A 87 -2.05 17.55 -14.29
N VAL A 88 -2.22 16.44 -15.01
CA VAL A 88 -2.23 16.44 -16.49
C VAL A 88 -3.27 17.42 -17.06
N ALA A 89 -4.43 17.56 -16.41
CA ALA A 89 -5.46 18.51 -16.82
C ALA A 89 -4.95 19.97 -16.76
N ALA A 90 -4.34 20.37 -15.64
CA ALA A 90 -3.78 21.71 -15.46
C ALA A 90 -2.61 21.99 -16.41
N LEU A 91 -1.83 20.97 -16.74
CA LEU A 91 -0.81 21.04 -17.79
C LEU A 91 -1.45 21.31 -19.16
N LEU A 92 -2.47 20.53 -19.53
CA LEU A 92 -3.15 20.68 -20.81
C LEU A 92 -3.88 22.03 -20.92
N ASP A 93 -4.49 22.53 -19.86
CA ASP A 93 -5.13 23.85 -19.84
C ASP A 93 -4.13 24.96 -20.19
N GLY A 94 -2.95 24.93 -19.56
CA GLY A 94 -1.87 25.90 -19.86
C GLY A 94 -1.34 25.75 -21.28
N PHE A 95 -1.08 24.51 -21.72
CA PHE A 95 -0.59 24.24 -23.06
C PHE A 95 -1.58 24.70 -24.15
N GLN A 96 -2.87 24.38 -24.01
CA GLN A 96 -3.90 24.76 -24.99
C GLN A 96 -4.13 26.27 -25.01
N ALA A 97 -3.99 26.96 -23.87
CA ALA A 97 -4.07 28.42 -23.81
C ALA A 97 -2.91 29.08 -24.56
N GLY A 98 -1.68 28.61 -24.34
CA GLY A 98 -0.50 29.08 -25.08
C GLY A 98 -0.64 28.83 -26.59
N ARG A 99 -1.00 27.60 -26.97
CA ARG A 99 -1.26 27.25 -28.38
C ARG A 99 -2.33 28.14 -29.02
N SER A 100 -3.46 28.34 -28.34
CA SER A 100 -4.57 29.14 -28.87
C SER A 100 -4.15 30.60 -29.08
N HIS A 101 -3.32 31.14 -28.18
CA HIS A 101 -2.77 32.48 -28.34
C HIS A 101 -1.85 32.56 -29.55
N LEU A 102 -0.91 31.62 -29.70
CA LEU A 102 0.04 31.58 -30.80
C LEU A 102 -0.65 31.41 -32.17
N VAL A 103 -1.65 30.54 -32.26
CA VAL A 103 -2.44 30.35 -33.49
C VAL A 103 -3.21 31.62 -33.87
N ARG A 104 -3.81 32.33 -32.90
CA ARG A 104 -4.51 33.60 -33.17
C ARG A 104 -3.55 34.67 -33.68
N ALA A 105 -2.41 34.85 -33.03
CA ALA A 105 -1.40 35.81 -33.45
C ALA A 105 -0.90 35.54 -34.89
N LEU A 106 -0.67 34.27 -35.24
CA LEU A 106 -0.30 33.88 -36.60
C LEU A 106 -1.38 34.20 -37.64
N ILE A 107 -2.65 33.98 -37.31
CA ILE A 107 -3.77 34.29 -38.22
C ILE A 107 -3.89 35.80 -38.40
N ASP A 108 -3.89 36.58 -37.31
CA ASP A 108 -4.08 38.04 -37.34
C ASP A 108 -2.96 38.72 -38.15
N GLU A 109 -1.70 38.32 -37.93
CA GLU A 109 -0.55 38.83 -38.67
C GLU A 109 -0.60 38.40 -40.14
N GLY A 110 -0.96 37.14 -40.42
CA GLY A 110 -1.08 36.63 -41.78
C GLY A 110 -2.13 37.39 -42.61
N LEU A 111 -3.27 37.72 -42.01
CA LEU A 111 -4.31 38.53 -42.64
C LEU A 111 -3.83 39.96 -42.90
N THR A 112 -3.10 40.56 -41.96
CA THR A 112 -2.53 41.91 -42.08
C THR A 112 -1.54 42.00 -43.25
N ARG A 113 -0.80 40.92 -43.52
CA ARG A 113 0.14 40.81 -44.65
C ARG A 113 -0.52 40.37 -45.97
N GLY A 114 -1.84 40.18 -45.99
CA GLY A 114 -2.56 39.75 -47.18
C GLY A 114 -2.32 38.30 -47.58
N ILE A 115 -1.88 37.43 -46.65
CA ILE A 115 -1.74 35.99 -46.92
C ILE A 115 -3.14 35.40 -47.16
N PRO A 116 -3.37 34.64 -48.24
CA PRO A 116 -4.68 34.06 -48.54
C PRO A 116 -5.18 33.14 -47.42
N ALA A 117 -6.47 33.26 -47.06
CA ALA A 117 -7.08 32.46 -45.99
C ALA A 117 -6.93 30.94 -46.18
N GLU A 118 -6.91 30.45 -47.43
CA GLU A 118 -6.68 29.03 -47.73
C GLU A 118 -5.29 28.55 -47.28
N VAL A 119 -4.27 29.40 -47.38
CA VAL A 119 -2.90 29.10 -46.95
C VAL A 119 -2.84 29.07 -45.42
N LEU A 120 -3.45 30.05 -44.76
CA LEU A 120 -3.55 30.10 -43.29
C LEU A 120 -4.29 28.87 -42.74
N LEU A 121 -5.42 28.48 -43.34
CA LEU A 121 -6.18 27.30 -42.94
C LEU A 121 -5.33 26.03 -43.03
N LYS A 122 -4.63 25.81 -44.15
CA LYS A 122 -3.71 24.66 -44.30
C LYS A 122 -2.59 24.68 -43.26
N GLY A 123 -2.06 25.85 -42.93
CA GLY A 123 -1.08 26.04 -41.87
C GLY A 123 -1.61 25.63 -40.50
N VAL A 124 -2.81 26.10 -40.14
CA VAL A 124 -3.47 25.76 -38.87
C VAL A 124 -3.76 24.26 -38.76
N THR A 125 -4.22 23.61 -39.84
CA THR A 125 -4.44 22.16 -39.85
C THR A 125 -3.14 21.38 -39.60
N ARG A 126 -2.01 21.84 -40.15
CA ARG A 126 -0.70 21.23 -39.87
C ARG A 126 -0.25 21.46 -38.43
N ILE A 127 -0.45 22.67 -37.90
CA ILE A 127 -0.19 22.97 -36.48
C ILE A 127 -1.02 22.06 -35.58
N ASP A 128 -2.29 21.79 -35.92
CA ASP A 128 -3.16 20.88 -35.17
C ASP A 128 -2.65 19.43 -35.17
N ALA A 129 -2.18 18.93 -36.33
CA ALA A 129 -1.57 17.60 -36.42
C ALA A 129 -0.31 17.48 -35.55
N ILE A 130 0.59 18.47 -35.63
CA ILE A 130 1.80 18.54 -34.80
C ILE A 130 1.43 18.60 -33.32
N THR A 131 0.49 19.48 -32.97
CA THR A 131 0.02 19.66 -31.59
C THR A 131 -0.51 18.34 -31.03
N THR A 132 -1.33 17.62 -31.80
CA THR A 132 -1.89 16.32 -31.39
C THR A 132 -0.79 15.32 -31.01
N ALA A 133 0.27 15.23 -31.82
CA ALA A 133 1.41 14.36 -31.53
C ALA A 133 2.19 14.81 -30.28
N LEU A 134 2.41 16.11 -30.11
CA LEU A 134 3.09 16.66 -28.92
C LEU A 134 2.27 16.42 -27.64
N VAL A 135 0.95 16.64 -27.68
CA VAL A 135 0.04 16.38 -26.55
C VAL A 135 0.07 14.92 -26.16
N HIS A 136 -0.02 14.01 -27.12
CA HIS A 136 0.04 12.56 -26.84
C HIS A 136 1.35 12.18 -26.14
N ARG A 137 2.48 12.70 -26.63
CA ARG A 137 3.81 12.43 -26.04
C ARG A 137 3.92 13.00 -24.61
N MET A 138 3.41 14.21 -24.39
CA MET A 138 3.41 14.90 -23.11
C MET A 138 2.55 14.18 -22.06
N VAL A 139 1.32 13.80 -22.43
CA VAL A 139 0.40 13.06 -21.55
C VAL A 139 0.98 11.69 -21.18
N HIS A 140 1.55 10.99 -22.16
CA HIS A 140 2.20 9.70 -21.91
C HIS A 140 3.37 9.85 -20.93
N ALA A 141 4.28 10.80 -21.17
CA ALA A 141 5.42 11.06 -20.31
C ALA A 141 5.01 11.46 -18.88
N HIS A 142 4.01 12.34 -18.76
CA HIS A 142 3.44 12.74 -17.47
C HIS A 142 2.95 11.53 -16.68
N ARG A 143 2.11 10.68 -17.31
CA ARG A 143 1.54 9.49 -16.66
C ARG A 143 2.60 8.46 -16.25
N VAL A 144 3.59 8.21 -17.11
CA VAL A 144 4.70 7.29 -16.80
C VAL A 144 5.48 7.81 -15.58
N THR A 145 5.85 9.09 -15.58
CA THR A 145 6.59 9.69 -14.46
C THR A 145 5.77 9.72 -13.17
N GLU A 146 4.46 10.00 -13.23
CA GLU A 146 3.57 9.94 -12.06
C GLU A 146 3.53 8.53 -11.44
N LEU A 147 3.43 7.49 -12.28
CA LEU A 147 3.45 6.10 -11.83
C LEU A 147 4.79 5.70 -11.20
N GLU A 148 5.90 6.14 -11.79
CA GLU A 148 7.25 5.90 -11.24
C GLU A 148 7.44 6.56 -9.87
N LEU A 149 7.00 7.81 -9.72
CA LEU A 149 7.04 8.52 -8.44
C LEU A 149 6.18 7.81 -7.39
N ALA A 150 4.95 7.43 -7.74
CA ALA A 150 4.05 6.70 -6.84
C ALA A 150 4.65 5.36 -6.39
N ARG A 151 5.30 4.63 -7.31
CA ARG A 151 6.01 3.38 -6.98
C ARG A 151 7.16 3.62 -6.01
N THR A 152 7.98 4.65 -6.27
CA THR A 152 9.14 4.98 -5.45
C THR A 152 8.71 5.37 -4.03
N THR A 153 7.65 6.15 -3.89
CA THR A 153 7.05 6.47 -2.57
C THR A 153 6.57 5.23 -1.86
N ARG A 154 5.88 4.30 -2.55
CA ARG A 154 5.42 3.04 -1.95
C ARG A 154 6.59 2.16 -1.50
N GLU A 155 7.62 2.02 -2.31
CA GLU A 155 8.85 1.29 -1.97
C GLU A 155 9.54 1.90 -0.75
N GLY A 156 9.65 3.24 -0.69
CA GLY A 156 10.16 3.96 0.47
C GLY A 156 9.34 3.73 1.74
N HIS A 157 8.01 3.74 1.64
CA HIS A 157 7.13 3.44 2.77
C HIS A 157 7.26 2.00 3.28
N VAL A 158 7.35 1.01 2.38
CA VAL A 158 7.54 -0.40 2.76
C VAL A 158 8.91 -0.60 3.40
N GLN A 159 9.96 0.07 2.89
CA GLN A 159 11.28 0.01 3.50
C GLN A 159 11.28 0.65 4.88
N MET A 160 10.67 1.83 5.04
CA MET A 160 10.51 2.48 6.35
C MET A 160 9.74 1.59 7.33
N LEU A 161 8.64 0.97 6.89
CA LEU A 161 7.87 0.03 7.69
C LEU A 161 8.75 -1.15 8.15
N ARG A 162 9.52 -1.75 7.24
CA ARG A 162 10.49 -2.81 7.60
C ARG A 162 11.46 -2.35 8.67
N GLN A 163 12.06 -1.16 8.50
CA GLN A 163 13.04 -0.62 9.46
C GLN A 163 12.43 -0.43 10.84
N LEU A 164 11.23 0.17 10.93
CA LEU A 164 10.52 0.34 12.21
C LEU A 164 10.21 -0.99 12.90
N LEU A 165 9.72 -1.99 12.14
CA LEU A 165 9.36 -3.30 12.69
C LEU A 165 10.58 -4.11 13.17
N HIS A 166 11.75 -3.87 12.59
CA HIS A 166 13.02 -4.49 13.03
C HIS A 166 13.80 -3.62 14.03
N GLY A 167 13.29 -2.46 14.43
CA GLY A 167 13.92 -1.56 15.38
C GLY A 167 15.14 -0.81 14.82
N GLU A 168 15.24 -0.70 13.51
CA GLU A 168 16.28 0.11 12.85
C GLU A 168 15.93 1.61 12.95
N PRO A 169 16.92 2.49 13.20
CA PRO A 169 16.70 3.92 13.24
C PRO A 169 16.32 4.46 11.85
N VAL A 170 15.14 5.06 11.74
CA VAL A 170 14.63 5.65 10.51
C VAL A 170 13.82 6.92 10.81
N ALA A 171 13.87 7.90 9.92
CA ALA A 171 12.99 9.05 10.00
C ALA A 171 11.54 8.62 9.76
N VAL A 172 10.59 9.23 10.48
CA VAL A 172 9.16 8.91 10.37
C VAL A 172 8.39 10.10 9.78
N PRO A 173 8.50 10.35 8.46
CA PRO A 173 7.66 11.32 7.78
C PRO A 173 6.22 10.81 7.62
N ALA A 174 5.36 11.70 7.11
CA ALA A 174 4.02 11.34 6.67
C ALA A 174 4.05 10.10 5.73
N PRO A 175 3.04 9.22 5.82
CA PRO A 175 1.76 9.42 6.51
C PRO A 175 1.78 9.09 8.01
N LEU A 176 2.91 8.64 8.56
CA LEU A 176 3.03 8.42 10.00
C LEU A 176 3.42 9.73 10.72
N ASP A 177 3.09 9.77 12.00
CA ASP A 177 3.45 10.84 12.93
C ASP A 177 4.19 10.20 14.12
N PRO A 178 5.44 10.58 14.41
CA PRO A 178 6.22 9.96 15.49
C PRO A 178 5.60 10.15 16.89
N SER A 179 4.71 11.13 17.07
CA SER A 179 4.02 11.41 18.34
C SER A 179 2.73 10.60 18.54
N VAL A 180 2.17 10.06 17.46
CA VAL A 180 0.91 9.31 17.47
C VAL A 180 1.18 7.83 17.73
N PRO A 181 0.39 7.15 18.58
CA PRO A 181 0.50 5.71 18.77
C PRO A 181 -0.22 4.93 17.66
N TYR A 182 0.37 3.84 17.21
CA TYR A 182 -0.12 2.95 16.16
C TYR A 182 -0.20 1.51 16.65
N HIS A 183 -1.22 0.79 16.20
CA HIS A 183 -1.30 -0.66 16.32
C HIS A 183 -0.46 -1.32 15.23
N CYS A 184 0.40 -2.25 15.62
CA CYS A 184 1.08 -3.15 14.68
C CYS A 184 0.15 -4.32 14.37
N VAL A 185 -0.21 -4.48 13.10
CA VAL A 185 -1.04 -5.60 12.62
C VAL A 185 -0.18 -6.50 11.74
N VAL A 186 -0.19 -7.80 12.02
CA VAL A 186 0.56 -8.80 11.24
C VAL A 186 -0.34 -9.94 10.79
N SER A 187 -0.06 -10.50 9.61
CA SER A 187 -0.75 -11.69 9.10
C SER A 187 0.20 -12.58 8.31
N ASP A 188 -0.22 -13.82 8.11
CA ASP A 188 0.44 -14.80 7.25
C ASP A 188 0.37 -14.45 5.76
N ILE A 189 -0.56 -13.56 5.37
CA ILE A 189 -0.82 -13.18 3.98
C ILE A 189 0.46 -12.81 3.24
N SER A 190 0.77 -13.59 2.19
CA SER A 190 1.91 -13.39 1.29
C SER A 190 1.49 -12.94 -0.12
N ASP A 191 0.21 -13.10 -0.48
CA ASP A 191 -0.34 -12.65 -1.77
C ASP A 191 -0.43 -11.10 -1.81
N PRO A 192 0.31 -10.44 -2.73
CA PRO A 192 0.24 -8.99 -2.88
C PRO A 192 -1.15 -8.46 -3.25
N ALA A 193 -1.94 -9.24 -4.00
CA ALA A 193 -3.28 -8.81 -4.41
C ALA A 193 -4.24 -8.77 -3.21
N LEU A 194 -4.15 -9.76 -2.32
CA LEU A 194 -4.92 -9.76 -1.08
C LEU A 194 -4.46 -8.64 -0.12
N ALA A 195 -3.15 -8.46 0.04
CA ALA A 195 -2.58 -7.36 0.83
C ALA A 195 -3.09 -5.99 0.37
N GLN A 196 -3.10 -5.75 -0.95
CA GLN A 196 -3.58 -4.49 -1.54
C GLN A 196 -5.09 -4.26 -1.33
N ARG A 197 -5.90 -5.32 -1.29
CA ARG A 197 -7.33 -5.22 -0.97
C ARG A 197 -7.58 -4.86 0.50
N LEU A 198 -6.70 -5.29 1.41
CA LEU A 198 -6.83 -5.01 2.85
C LEU A 198 -6.26 -3.64 3.23
N GLU A 199 -5.30 -3.09 2.47
CA GLU A 199 -4.71 -1.77 2.69
C GLU A 199 -5.74 -0.65 2.98
N PRO A 200 -6.79 -0.42 2.15
CA PRO A 200 -7.78 0.63 2.44
C PRO A 200 -8.61 0.37 3.70
N VAL A 201 -8.83 -0.91 4.06
CA VAL A 201 -9.56 -1.29 5.28
C VAL A 201 -8.73 -1.04 6.53
N LEU A 202 -7.43 -1.36 6.47
CA LEU A 202 -6.49 -1.20 7.58
C LEU A 202 -6.09 0.26 7.80
N CYS A 203 -5.71 0.99 6.74
CA CYS A 203 -5.21 2.37 6.84
C CYS A 203 -6.33 3.42 6.84
N GLY A 204 -7.56 3.04 6.47
CA GLY A 204 -8.74 3.90 6.44
C GLY A 204 -8.67 5.01 5.37
N PRO A 205 -9.74 5.82 5.26
CA PRO A 205 -9.89 6.83 4.20
C PRO A 205 -8.89 7.99 4.31
N ALA A 206 -8.42 8.29 5.53
CA ALA A 206 -7.42 9.33 5.77
C ALA A 206 -5.99 8.88 5.42
N LYS A 207 -5.78 7.59 5.08
CA LYS A 207 -4.45 6.98 4.84
C LYS A 207 -3.41 7.33 5.90
N ALA A 208 -3.85 7.52 7.14
CA ALA A 208 -3.00 7.92 8.26
C ALA A 208 -2.23 6.73 8.85
N GLY A 209 -1.87 5.75 8.04
CA GLY A 209 -1.20 4.52 8.43
C GLY A 209 -0.44 3.93 7.25
N LEU A 210 0.34 2.90 7.51
CA LEU A 210 1.15 2.20 6.50
C LEU A 210 0.85 0.71 6.49
N SER A 211 0.82 0.12 5.31
CA SER A 211 0.70 -1.32 5.14
C SER A 211 1.58 -1.78 3.98
N GLY A 212 2.13 -2.97 4.10
CA GLY A 212 2.98 -3.56 3.07
C GLY A 212 3.36 -5.00 3.40
N LEU A 213 4.01 -5.65 2.43
CA LEU A 213 4.64 -6.94 2.66
C LEU A 213 6.04 -6.73 3.24
N VAL A 214 6.24 -7.16 4.48
CA VAL A 214 7.53 -7.18 5.17
C VAL A 214 7.90 -8.64 5.38
N ASP A 215 9.10 -9.03 4.96
CA ASP A 215 9.61 -10.40 5.04
C ASP A 215 8.65 -11.47 4.47
N GLY A 216 7.95 -11.10 3.38
CA GLY A 216 7.00 -11.97 2.67
C GLY A 216 5.62 -12.07 3.33
N ARG A 217 5.31 -11.22 4.30
CA ARG A 217 4.06 -11.24 5.09
C ARG A 217 3.45 -9.87 5.23
N LEU A 218 2.12 -9.80 5.32
CA LEU A 218 1.42 -8.54 5.55
C LEU A 218 1.74 -8.00 6.94
N ALA A 219 2.24 -6.76 6.96
CA ALA A 219 2.39 -5.96 8.16
C ALA A 219 1.75 -4.58 7.94
N ALA A 220 1.25 -3.98 9.02
CA ALA A 220 0.73 -2.63 8.98
C ALA A 220 0.92 -1.90 10.31
N LEU A 221 1.07 -0.58 10.24
CA LEU A 221 0.96 0.35 11.36
C LEU A 221 -0.29 1.21 11.13
N VAL A 222 -1.29 1.04 11.99
CA VAL A 222 -2.59 1.68 11.84
C VAL A 222 -2.97 2.46 13.11
N PRO A 223 -3.48 3.70 12.99
CA PRO A 223 -3.78 4.53 14.15
C PRO A 223 -5.04 4.05 14.88
N ARG A 224 -5.92 3.31 14.17
CA ARG A 224 -7.13 2.71 14.71
C ARG A 224 -7.34 1.35 14.05
N LEU A 225 -7.73 0.37 14.85
CA LEU A 225 -8.08 -0.95 14.33
C LEU A 225 -9.46 -0.90 13.64
N PRO A 226 -9.65 -1.65 12.53
CA PRO A 226 -10.95 -1.78 11.91
C PRO A 226 -11.91 -2.52 12.86
N GLY A 227 -13.19 -2.12 12.84
CA GLY A 227 -14.23 -2.86 13.55
C GLY A 227 -14.50 -4.23 12.90
N PRO A 228 -15.11 -5.19 13.62
CA PRO A 228 -15.36 -6.54 13.10
C PRO A 228 -16.12 -6.60 11.77
N SER A 229 -17.06 -5.66 11.55
CA SER A 229 -17.86 -5.57 10.33
C SER A 229 -17.14 -4.91 9.15
N ALA A 230 -15.99 -4.28 9.36
CA ALA A 230 -15.23 -3.63 8.31
C ALA A 230 -14.30 -4.59 7.55
N LEU A 231 -13.98 -5.75 8.16
CA LEU A 231 -13.15 -6.77 7.53
C LEU A 231 -14.00 -7.64 6.60
N PRO A 232 -13.51 -7.94 5.38
CA PRO A 232 -14.18 -8.88 4.49
C PRO A 232 -14.36 -10.26 5.15
N ALA A 233 -15.47 -10.94 4.83
CA ALA A 233 -15.67 -12.32 5.26
C ALA A 233 -14.54 -13.22 4.74
N GLY A 234 -14.06 -14.15 5.57
CA GLY A 234 -12.94 -15.04 5.24
C GLY A 234 -11.57 -14.34 5.23
N THR A 235 -11.45 -13.17 5.87
CA THR A 235 -10.14 -12.54 6.08
C THR A 235 -9.24 -13.47 6.91
N PRO A 236 -8.04 -13.83 6.42
CA PRO A 236 -7.09 -14.63 7.20
C PRO A 236 -6.74 -13.97 8.53
N LEU A 237 -6.19 -14.77 9.46
CA LEU A 237 -5.79 -14.30 10.78
C LEU A 237 -4.91 -13.04 10.72
N LEU A 238 -5.34 -12.00 11.42
CA LEU A 238 -4.63 -10.77 11.69
C LEU A 238 -4.39 -10.67 13.20
N VAL A 239 -3.16 -10.43 13.62
CA VAL A 239 -2.83 -10.19 15.03
C VAL A 239 -2.44 -8.73 15.21
N ALA A 240 -3.17 -8.03 16.09
CA ALA A 240 -2.96 -6.61 16.40
C ALA A 240 -2.34 -6.40 17.78
N SER A 241 -1.24 -5.66 17.84
CA SER A 241 -0.65 -5.20 19.10
C SER A 241 -1.51 -4.11 19.77
N PRO A 242 -1.31 -3.84 21.07
CA PRO A 242 -1.64 -2.54 21.65
C PRO A 242 -0.98 -1.40 20.87
N ALA A 243 -1.56 -0.20 20.95
CA ALA A 243 -1.01 0.96 20.25
C ALA A 243 0.28 1.43 20.93
N ALA A 244 1.33 1.69 20.15
CA ALA A 244 2.61 2.21 20.61
C ALA A 244 3.19 3.21 19.62
N ARG A 245 4.13 4.04 20.07
CA ARG A 245 4.81 4.98 19.16
C ARG A 245 5.62 4.20 18.12
N PRO A 246 5.82 4.73 16.90
CA PRO A 246 6.58 4.05 15.86
C PRO A 246 7.97 3.56 16.30
N ALA A 247 8.65 4.28 17.19
CA ALA A 247 9.96 3.88 17.72
C ALA A 247 9.93 2.62 18.61
N ASP A 248 8.77 2.29 19.18
CA ASP A 248 8.60 1.23 20.18
C ASP A 248 7.88 -0.01 19.61
N VAL A 249 7.57 -0.03 18.31
CA VAL A 249 6.76 -1.11 17.69
C VAL A 249 7.52 -2.42 17.48
N ALA A 250 8.86 -2.40 17.48
CA ALA A 250 9.68 -3.55 17.11
C ALA A 250 9.44 -4.75 18.04
N GLU A 251 9.41 -4.53 19.35
CA GLU A 251 9.14 -5.60 20.32
C GLU A 251 7.72 -6.15 20.18
N LEU A 252 6.74 -5.26 19.95
CA LEU A 252 5.34 -5.63 19.73
C LEU A 252 5.16 -6.42 18.43
N TYR A 253 5.90 -6.09 17.38
CA TYR A 253 5.94 -6.85 16.14
C TYR A 253 6.44 -8.28 16.37
N GLN A 254 7.54 -8.46 17.10
CA GLN A 254 8.07 -9.79 17.43
C GLN A 254 7.11 -10.61 18.31
N LEU A 255 6.39 -9.97 19.24
CA LEU A 255 5.33 -10.61 20.02
C LEU A 255 4.14 -11.01 19.12
N ALA A 256 3.71 -10.13 18.22
CA ALA A 256 2.61 -10.38 17.30
C ALA A 256 2.93 -11.51 16.33
N LEU A 257 4.17 -11.60 15.81
CA LEU A 257 4.61 -12.73 14.98
C LEU A 257 4.61 -14.06 15.74
N ARG A 258 5.05 -14.08 17.00
CA ARG A 258 4.99 -15.28 17.84
C ARG A 258 3.56 -15.73 18.07
N ALA A 259 2.67 -14.79 18.42
CA ALA A 259 1.25 -15.07 18.58
C ALA A 259 0.59 -15.57 17.29
N LEU A 260 0.88 -14.94 16.15
CA LEU A 260 0.41 -15.36 14.83
C LEU A 260 0.80 -16.81 14.54
N ARG A 261 2.09 -17.16 14.67
CA ARG A 261 2.58 -18.53 14.44
C ARG A 261 1.93 -19.54 15.37
N ALA A 262 1.70 -19.18 16.62
CA ALA A 262 1.07 -20.05 17.59
C ALA A 262 -0.43 -20.28 17.30
N ALA A 263 -1.10 -19.27 16.74
CA ALA A 263 -2.53 -19.29 16.43
C ALA A 263 -2.87 -19.96 15.09
N LEU A 264 -1.99 -19.95 14.10
CA LEU A 264 -2.25 -20.55 12.77
C LEU A 264 -2.78 -21.99 12.80
N PRO A 265 -2.22 -22.93 13.59
CA PRO A 265 -2.72 -24.32 13.64
C PRO A 265 -4.16 -24.45 14.17
N HIS A 266 -4.68 -23.42 14.85
CA HIS A 266 -6.01 -23.42 15.45
C HIS A 266 -7.09 -22.95 14.47
N GLY A 267 -6.73 -22.63 13.22
CA GLY A 267 -7.68 -22.23 12.19
C GLY A 267 -8.42 -20.93 12.49
N LEU A 268 -7.83 -20.06 13.33
CA LEU A 268 -8.40 -18.75 13.62
C LEU A 268 -8.39 -17.86 12.37
N ASP A 269 -9.41 -17.03 12.25
CA ASP A 269 -9.55 -16.04 11.19
C ASP A 269 -9.91 -14.66 11.76
N GLY A 270 -9.90 -13.65 10.90
CA GLY A 270 -10.21 -12.28 11.27
C GLY A 270 -9.17 -11.62 12.18
N LEU A 271 -9.55 -10.53 12.83
CA LEU A 271 -8.67 -9.70 13.66
C LEU A 271 -8.74 -10.10 15.13
N HIS A 272 -7.58 -10.45 15.69
CA HIS A 272 -7.40 -10.77 17.10
C HIS A 272 -6.41 -9.82 17.75
N HIS A 273 -6.69 -9.44 19.00
CA HIS A 273 -5.72 -8.70 19.80
C HIS A 273 -4.61 -9.64 20.30
N LEU A 274 -3.36 -9.17 20.23
CA LEU A 274 -2.18 -9.86 20.74
C LEU A 274 -2.37 -10.38 22.18
N THR A 275 -2.96 -9.54 23.04
CA THR A 275 -3.22 -9.88 24.45
C THR A 275 -4.23 -11.02 24.61
N GLY A 276 -5.17 -11.18 23.67
CA GLY A 276 -6.08 -12.32 23.63
C GLY A 276 -5.39 -13.64 23.28
N LEU A 277 -4.22 -13.58 22.65
CA LEU A 277 -3.39 -14.73 22.26
C LEU A 277 -2.17 -14.91 23.19
N ALA A 278 -2.09 -14.17 24.30
CA ALA A 278 -0.88 -14.08 25.12
C ALA A 278 -0.42 -15.44 25.66
N LEU A 279 -1.33 -16.24 26.22
CA LEU A 279 -0.98 -17.56 26.77
C LEU A 279 -0.46 -18.49 25.66
N MET A 280 -1.18 -18.56 24.54
CA MET A 280 -0.81 -19.36 23.38
C MET A 280 0.57 -18.97 22.83
N ALA A 281 0.84 -17.67 22.72
CA ALA A 281 2.13 -17.13 22.29
C ALA A 281 3.25 -17.47 23.27
N ALA A 282 3.01 -17.30 24.58
CA ALA A 282 3.98 -17.57 25.63
C ALA A 282 4.35 -19.06 25.71
N THR A 283 3.36 -19.95 25.70
CA THR A 283 3.60 -21.40 25.76
C THR A 283 4.27 -21.94 24.49
N ALA A 284 3.96 -21.36 23.33
CA ALA A 284 4.60 -21.73 22.07
C ALA A 284 6.07 -21.27 21.98
N ALA A 285 6.44 -20.20 22.70
CA ALA A 285 7.81 -19.73 22.76
C ALA A 285 8.73 -20.65 23.57
N GLU A 286 8.17 -21.49 24.46
CA GLU A 286 8.92 -22.35 25.38
C GLU A 286 8.63 -23.86 25.17
N PRO A 287 8.87 -24.42 23.97
CA PRO A 287 8.46 -25.80 23.65
C PRO A 287 9.21 -26.86 24.46
N VAL A 288 10.44 -26.58 24.91
CA VAL A 288 11.21 -27.50 25.76
C VAL A 288 10.55 -27.64 27.13
N LEU A 289 10.17 -26.52 27.76
CA LEU A 289 9.49 -26.52 29.04
C LEU A 289 8.12 -27.20 28.95
N GLY A 290 7.38 -26.98 27.86
CA GLY A 290 6.14 -27.70 27.58
C GLY A 290 6.32 -29.22 27.54
N ARG A 291 7.39 -29.72 26.88
CA ARG A 291 7.69 -31.17 26.86
C ARG A 291 8.12 -31.71 28.23
N LEU A 292 8.86 -30.94 29.01
CA LEU A 292 9.22 -31.33 30.38
C LEU A 292 7.99 -31.43 31.28
N LEU A 293 7.07 -30.46 31.16
CA LEU A 293 5.78 -30.49 31.85
C LEU A 293 4.95 -31.70 31.43
N ALA A 294 4.88 -32.00 30.13
CA ALA A 294 4.20 -33.20 29.62
C ALA A 294 4.84 -34.49 30.16
N GLY A 295 6.18 -34.56 30.18
CA GLY A 295 6.91 -35.71 30.72
C GLY A 295 6.67 -35.94 32.21
N ASP A 296 6.49 -34.90 33.02
CA ASP A 296 6.19 -35.02 34.45
C ASP A 296 4.70 -35.29 34.72
N LEU A 297 3.80 -34.51 34.11
CA LEU A 297 2.36 -34.57 34.42
C LEU A 297 1.62 -35.69 33.68
N LEU A 298 2.10 -36.09 32.51
CA LEU A 298 1.46 -37.08 31.64
C LEU A 298 2.31 -38.36 31.48
N ALA A 299 3.24 -38.62 32.42
CA ALA A 299 4.17 -39.76 32.37
C ALA A 299 3.50 -41.14 32.15
N GLY A 300 2.26 -41.31 32.62
CA GLY A 300 1.48 -42.54 32.46
C GLY A 300 0.79 -42.71 31.10
N LEU A 301 0.84 -41.70 30.23
CA LEU A 301 0.26 -41.77 28.89
C LEU A 301 1.31 -42.20 27.86
N VAL A 302 0.94 -43.18 27.04
CA VAL A 302 1.72 -43.68 25.91
C VAL A 302 1.40 -42.85 24.65
N PRO A 303 2.37 -42.14 24.05
CA PRO A 303 2.18 -41.45 22.78
C PRO A 303 1.78 -42.42 21.66
N GLY A 304 0.79 -42.05 20.86
CA GLY A 304 0.27 -42.88 19.76
C GLY A 304 -0.81 -43.89 20.15
N ASP A 305 -1.08 -44.09 21.44
CA ASP A 305 -2.26 -44.85 21.88
C ASP A 305 -3.54 -44.00 21.67
N PRO A 306 -4.52 -44.48 20.87
CA PRO A 306 -5.73 -43.71 20.57
C PRO A 306 -6.56 -43.36 21.81
N PHE A 307 -6.65 -44.28 22.77
CA PHE A 307 -7.42 -44.03 23.99
C PHE A 307 -6.74 -43.00 24.88
N HIS A 308 -5.41 -43.06 25.04
CA HIS A 308 -4.67 -42.02 25.76
C HIS A 308 -4.78 -40.65 25.10
N ARG A 309 -4.84 -40.61 23.76
CA ARG A 309 -5.14 -39.37 23.03
C ARG A 309 -6.52 -38.82 23.39
N GLU A 310 -7.55 -39.67 23.40
CA GLU A 310 -8.89 -39.26 23.84
C GLU A 310 -8.93 -38.76 25.29
N LEU A 311 -8.13 -39.35 26.19
CA LEU A 311 -8.01 -38.88 27.58
C LEU A 311 -7.45 -37.46 27.63
N ALA A 312 -6.35 -37.21 26.91
CA ALA A 312 -5.71 -35.90 26.85
C ALA A 312 -6.62 -34.85 26.17
N GLU A 313 -7.28 -35.20 25.05
CA GLU A 313 -8.25 -34.31 24.38
C GLU A 313 -9.44 -33.97 25.29
N THR A 314 -9.97 -34.96 26.02
CA THR A 314 -11.08 -34.74 26.97
C THR A 314 -10.64 -33.85 28.13
N ALA A 315 -9.42 -34.01 28.65
CA ALA A 315 -8.89 -33.19 29.73
C ALA A 315 -8.62 -31.74 29.28
N LEU A 316 -8.10 -31.55 28.07
CA LEU A 316 -7.90 -30.23 27.50
C LEU A 316 -9.24 -29.51 27.32
N ALA A 317 -10.22 -30.18 26.70
CA ALA A 317 -11.57 -29.64 26.55
C ALA A 317 -12.22 -29.31 27.90
N TYR A 318 -11.97 -30.11 28.94
CA TYR A 318 -12.45 -29.84 30.30
C TYR A 318 -11.88 -28.53 30.86
N LEU A 319 -10.59 -28.29 30.71
CA LEU A 319 -9.96 -27.04 31.14
C LEU A 319 -10.46 -25.84 30.32
N ASP A 320 -10.57 -25.97 29.00
CA ASP A 320 -11.06 -24.90 28.11
C ASP A 320 -12.51 -24.50 28.41
N HIS A 321 -13.32 -25.39 28.97
CA HIS A 321 -14.71 -25.12 29.37
C HIS A 321 -14.89 -24.76 30.85
N GLY A 322 -13.79 -24.43 31.55
CA GLY A 322 -13.78 -23.98 32.93
C GLY A 322 -14.04 -25.10 33.94
N GLY A 323 -13.68 -26.34 33.60
CA GLY A 323 -13.87 -27.50 34.45
C GLY A 323 -15.32 -27.96 34.57
N ARG A 324 -16.15 -27.73 33.54
CA ARG A 324 -17.57 -28.11 33.54
C ARG A 324 -17.80 -29.34 32.68
N ILE A 325 -18.46 -30.35 33.23
CA ILE A 325 -18.64 -31.65 32.56
C ILE A 325 -19.55 -31.55 31.34
N GLU A 326 -20.71 -30.90 31.46
CA GLU A 326 -21.72 -30.87 30.40
C GLU A 326 -21.23 -30.12 29.15
N PRO A 327 -20.61 -28.93 29.25
CA PRO A 327 -20.00 -28.27 28.09
C PRO A 327 -18.86 -29.09 27.47
N THR A 328 -18.04 -29.76 28.29
CA THR A 328 -16.96 -30.63 27.80
C THR A 328 -17.53 -31.79 26.99
N ALA A 329 -18.57 -32.45 27.51
CA ALA A 329 -19.23 -33.58 26.88
C ALA A 329 -19.80 -33.19 25.51
N ALA A 330 -20.42 -32.00 25.43
CA ALA A 330 -20.88 -31.44 24.17
C ALA A 330 -19.73 -31.16 23.19
N ALA A 331 -18.62 -30.56 23.67
CA ALA A 331 -17.47 -30.20 22.86
C ALA A 331 -16.72 -31.40 22.26
N VAL A 332 -16.60 -32.50 23.03
CA VAL A 332 -15.96 -33.74 22.56
C VAL A 332 -16.96 -34.80 22.07
N HIS A 333 -18.24 -34.43 21.90
CA HIS A 333 -19.31 -35.28 21.37
C HIS A 333 -19.49 -36.63 22.08
N VAL A 334 -19.47 -36.65 23.42
CA VAL A 334 -19.71 -37.85 24.23
C VAL A 334 -20.75 -37.61 25.32
N HIS A 335 -21.20 -38.67 25.98
CA HIS A 335 -22.07 -38.55 27.16
C HIS A 335 -21.29 -37.97 28.37
N PRO A 336 -21.90 -37.15 29.24
CA PRO A 336 -21.26 -36.62 30.47
C PRO A 336 -20.56 -37.67 31.35
N ASN A 337 -21.11 -38.89 31.42
CA ASN A 337 -20.48 -40.00 32.15
C ASN A 337 -19.15 -40.43 31.54
N THR A 338 -19.02 -40.38 30.21
CA THR A 338 -17.77 -40.70 29.51
C THR A 338 -16.70 -39.67 29.84
N VAL A 339 -17.04 -38.38 29.95
CA VAL A 339 -16.11 -37.35 30.42
C VAL A 339 -15.62 -37.65 31.83
N LYS A 340 -16.55 -37.90 32.78
CA LYS A 340 -16.19 -38.26 34.16
C LYS A 340 -15.28 -39.48 34.23
N TYR A 341 -15.58 -40.51 33.44
CA TYR A 341 -14.78 -41.72 33.33
C TYR A 341 -13.38 -41.42 32.79
N ARG A 342 -13.25 -40.70 31.67
CA ARG A 342 -11.96 -40.36 31.05
C ARG A 342 -11.10 -39.50 31.97
N LEU A 343 -11.68 -38.50 32.66
CA LEU A 343 -10.95 -37.67 33.63
C LEU A 343 -10.46 -38.49 34.82
N ARG A 344 -11.29 -39.39 35.37
CA ARG A 344 -10.88 -40.32 36.44
C ARG A 344 -9.76 -41.24 35.96
N ARG A 345 -9.90 -41.81 34.76
CA ARG A 345 -8.89 -42.70 34.19
C ARG A 345 -7.56 -42.00 33.95
N LEU A 346 -7.58 -40.73 33.52
CA LEU A 346 -6.39 -39.91 33.40
C LEU A 346 -5.71 -39.74 34.76
N GLN A 347 -6.48 -39.42 35.81
CA GLN A 347 -5.96 -39.30 37.17
C GLN A 347 -5.38 -40.63 37.69
N ASP A 348 -6.01 -41.78 37.40
CA ASP A 348 -5.49 -43.09 37.79
C ASP A 348 -4.13 -43.40 37.15
N LEU A 349 -3.91 -42.96 35.90
CA LEU A 349 -2.67 -43.19 35.15
C LEU A 349 -1.55 -42.21 35.55
N THR A 350 -1.88 -40.96 35.87
CA THR A 350 -0.91 -39.91 36.19
C THR A 350 -0.65 -39.75 37.68
N GLY A 351 -1.52 -40.31 38.52
CA GLY A 351 -1.46 -40.20 39.98
C GLY A 351 -1.73 -38.80 40.53
N ARG A 352 -2.18 -37.85 39.69
CA ARG A 352 -2.37 -36.44 40.04
C ARG A 352 -3.73 -35.94 39.53
N PRO A 353 -4.50 -35.17 40.33
CA PRO A 353 -5.74 -34.59 39.85
C PRO A 353 -5.46 -33.45 38.86
N LEU A 354 -6.36 -33.28 37.89
CA LEU A 354 -6.28 -32.24 36.86
C LEU A 354 -6.49 -30.83 37.45
N VAL A 355 -7.33 -30.72 38.47
CA VAL A 355 -7.62 -29.48 39.21
C VAL A 355 -7.20 -29.70 40.67
N ALA A 356 -6.38 -28.81 41.20
CA ALA A 356 -5.96 -28.87 42.60
C ALA A 356 -6.98 -28.19 43.53
N GLU A 357 -7.16 -28.75 44.72
CA GLU A 357 -7.93 -28.13 45.80
C GLU A 357 -6.97 -27.31 46.68
N GLY A 358 -6.98 -25.98 46.58
CA GLY A 358 -6.14 -25.11 47.41
C GLY A 358 -5.63 -23.84 46.71
N GLY A 359 -4.71 -23.13 47.37
CA GLY A 359 -4.23 -21.81 46.96
C GLY A 359 -3.40 -21.74 45.66
N ASN A 360 -3.18 -22.88 44.98
CA ASN A 360 -2.44 -22.97 43.71
C ASN A 360 -3.28 -23.53 42.54
N ALA A 361 -4.61 -23.60 42.67
CA ALA A 361 -5.49 -24.23 41.68
C ALA A 361 -5.30 -23.67 40.25
N VAL A 362 -5.10 -22.35 40.12
CA VAL A 362 -4.93 -21.69 38.82
C VAL A 362 -3.61 -22.05 38.16
N SER A 363 -2.48 -21.96 38.88
CA SER A 363 -1.17 -22.30 38.31
C SER A 363 -1.05 -23.79 37.99
N HIS A 364 -1.63 -24.64 38.85
CA HIS A 364 -1.73 -26.08 38.58
C HIS A 364 -2.51 -26.36 37.30
N SER A 365 -3.69 -25.77 37.14
CA SER A 365 -4.51 -25.93 35.93
C SER A 365 -3.79 -25.40 34.68
N ALA A 366 -3.05 -24.30 34.80
CA ALA A 366 -2.25 -23.74 33.69
C ALA A 366 -1.10 -24.67 33.28
N HIS A 367 -0.41 -25.30 34.24
CA HIS A 367 0.63 -26.30 33.93
C HIS A 367 0.04 -27.52 33.21
N TRP A 368 -1.12 -28.02 33.67
CA TRP A 368 -1.82 -29.10 33.01
C TRP A 368 -2.28 -28.74 31.60
N TRP A 369 -2.88 -27.56 31.44
CA TRP A 369 -3.29 -27.05 30.14
C TRP A 369 -2.12 -27.01 29.16
N TRP A 370 -0.97 -26.47 29.59
CA TRP A 370 0.24 -26.42 28.77
C TRP A 370 0.79 -27.82 28.46
N ALA A 371 0.88 -28.71 29.46
CA ALA A 371 1.33 -30.08 29.28
C ALA A 371 0.47 -30.84 28.25
N LEU A 372 -0.85 -30.69 28.33
CA LEU A 372 -1.80 -31.31 27.39
C LEU A 372 -1.61 -30.79 25.96
N HIS A 373 -1.47 -29.47 25.79
CA HIS A 373 -1.15 -28.86 24.49
C HIS A 373 0.18 -29.35 23.93
N ALA A 374 1.20 -29.54 24.78
CA ALA A 374 2.50 -30.02 24.36
C ALA A 374 2.50 -31.51 24.00
N TRP A 375 1.68 -32.33 24.68
CA TRP A 375 1.59 -33.77 24.47
C TRP A 375 0.72 -34.15 23.25
N LEU A 376 -0.29 -33.34 22.92
CA LEU A 376 -1.20 -33.59 21.80
C LEU A 376 -0.63 -33.23 20.41
N ARG A 377 0.46 -32.46 20.39
CA ARG A 377 1.25 -32.12 19.19
C ARG A 377 2.15 -33.28 18.81
#